data_AF-A0A846G2C0-F1
#
_entry.id   AF-A0A846G2C0-F1
#
_cell.length_a   1.000
_cell.length_b   1.000
_cell.length_c   1.000
_cell.angle_alpha   90.00
_cell.angle_beta   90.00
_cell.angle_gamma   90.00
#
_symmetry.space_group_name_H-M   'P 1'
#
loop_
_entity.id
_entity.type
_entity.pdbx_description
1 polymer ?
#
loop_
_entity_poly.entity_id
_entity_poly.type
_entity_poly.pdbx_seq_one_letter_code
_entity_poly.pdbx_strand_id
1 'polypeptide(L)'
;MPENVRSQLITKGVQRAPNRAMLRAVGFEDSDFTKPIVAVANAYSTITPCNMGINDLAMRAMAGTKQAGAMPQIFGTITISDGISMGTEGMKYSLVSRDVIADSIETVCNGQAMDGLLAIGGCDKNMPGAMIAIARMNIPAIFVYGGTIKPGNYNGEDLTVVSAFEAVGKYSAGKIDETELKEIERRACPGAGSCGGMFTANTMSSAFEAMGMSLMYSSTMAAEDAEKADSTEESAKVLVEAIRKQILPRQIITRKAIENAISVITAVGGSTNAVLHLLAIAHAANIELSIDDFETIRARVPVLCDLKPSGRYVTTNLHQAGGIPLVMKMLLEHDLLHPDALTITGKTIGEQLADIPSEPPSNQDVIRPWDNPMYAQGHLAILKGNLATEGAVAKITGVKNPEITGPARVFESEEACLEAILAGKIQAGDIIVVRYEGPKGGPGMREMLAPTSAIIGAGLGDKVGLITDGRFSGGTYGMVVGHVAPEAAVGGAIALIKEGDMITIDAHQRLLQLNISDEELQQRRQAWQPPTPRYTRGVLAKYAKLVSSSSLGAVTDAGLD
;
A
#
# COMPACT_ATOMS: atom_id res chain seq x y z
N MET A 1 -34.30 -5.65 -14.59
CA MET A 1 -33.48 -6.80 -15.06
C MET A 1 -33.27 -7.72 -13.85
N PRO A 2 -33.08 -9.04 -14.02
CA PRO A 2 -32.71 -9.89 -12.89
C PRO A 2 -31.41 -9.38 -12.26
N GLU A 3 -31.40 -9.20 -10.94
CA GLU A 3 -30.22 -8.72 -10.19
C GLU A 3 -29.10 -9.78 -10.15
N ASN A 4 -29.45 -11.05 -10.36
CA ASN A 4 -28.56 -12.21 -10.31
C ASN A 4 -27.98 -12.60 -11.69
N VAL A 5 -27.41 -11.62 -12.39
CA VAL A 5 -26.97 -11.73 -13.80
C VAL A 5 -25.96 -12.87 -14.03
N ARG A 6 -25.04 -13.09 -13.10
CA ARG A 6 -23.99 -14.12 -13.17
C ARG A 6 -24.45 -15.40 -12.49
N SER A 7 -24.97 -15.32 -11.27
CA SER A 7 -25.28 -16.53 -10.49
C SER A 7 -26.46 -17.34 -11.05
N GLN A 8 -27.30 -16.75 -11.91
CA GLN A 8 -28.29 -17.53 -12.67
C GLN A 8 -27.67 -18.69 -13.47
N LEU A 9 -26.37 -18.62 -13.81
CA LEU A 9 -25.62 -19.73 -14.43
C LEU A 9 -25.62 -20.99 -13.56
N ILE A 10 -25.65 -20.84 -12.23
CA ILE A 10 -25.64 -21.95 -11.27
C ILE A 10 -26.98 -22.13 -10.54
N THR A 11 -27.92 -21.18 -10.65
CA THR A 11 -29.22 -21.27 -9.95
C THR A 11 -30.41 -21.54 -10.87
N LYS A 12 -30.38 -21.17 -12.16
CA LYS A 12 -31.56 -21.20 -13.03
C LYS A 12 -31.67 -22.47 -13.89
N GLY A 13 -32.89 -23.01 -13.98
CA GLY A 13 -33.22 -24.13 -14.89
C GLY A 13 -32.99 -25.52 -14.30
N VAL A 14 -33.58 -26.53 -14.94
CA VAL A 14 -33.56 -27.93 -14.45
C VAL A 14 -32.14 -28.51 -14.41
N GLN A 15 -31.30 -28.13 -15.37
CA GLN A 15 -29.90 -28.57 -15.49
C GLN A 15 -29.03 -28.15 -14.30
N ARG A 16 -29.45 -27.12 -13.55
CA ARG A 16 -28.74 -26.62 -12.35
C ARG A 16 -29.27 -27.21 -11.05
N ALA A 17 -30.09 -28.26 -11.09
CA ALA A 17 -30.52 -28.98 -9.90
C ALA A 17 -29.35 -29.50 -9.04
N PRO A 18 -28.24 -30.06 -9.61
CA PRO A 18 -27.09 -30.46 -8.80
C PRO A 18 -26.42 -29.28 -8.07
N ASN A 19 -26.25 -28.14 -8.75
CA ASN A 19 -25.70 -26.92 -8.15
C ASN A 19 -26.59 -26.42 -7.01
N ARG A 20 -27.92 -26.32 -7.24
CA ARG A 20 -28.88 -25.93 -6.19
C ARG A 20 -28.88 -26.90 -5.02
N ALA A 21 -28.70 -28.21 -5.23
CA ALA A 21 -28.60 -29.18 -4.15
C ALA A 21 -27.43 -28.87 -3.21
N MET A 22 -26.27 -28.51 -3.76
CA MET A 22 -25.11 -28.05 -2.97
C MET A 22 -25.39 -26.72 -2.27
N LEU A 23 -26.02 -25.75 -2.95
CA LEU A 23 -26.36 -24.44 -2.37
C LEU A 23 -27.35 -24.57 -1.20
N ARG A 24 -28.32 -25.50 -1.28
CA ARG A 24 -29.24 -25.77 -0.16
C ARG A 24 -28.51 -26.25 1.09
N ALA A 25 -27.46 -27.06 0.93
CA ALA A 25 -26.67 -27.55 2.05
C ALA A 25 -25.91 -26.43 2.79
N VAL A 26 -25.70 -25.28 2.13
CA VAL A 26 -25.09 -24.09 2.74
C VAL A 26 -26.12 -22.99 3.05
N GLY A 27 -27.40 -23.35 3.11
CA GLY A 27 -28.46 -22.51 3.68
C GLY A 27 -29.33 -21.74 2.68
N PHE A 28 -29.28 -22.06 1.38
CA PHE A 28 -30.17 -21.46 0.38
C PHE A 28 -31.56 -22.10 0.40
N GLU A 29 -32.59 -21.26 0.34
CA GLU A 29 -33.99 -21.66 0.13
C GLU A 29 -34.45 -21.36 -1.31
N ASP A 30 -35.66 -21.78 -1.66
CA ASP A 30 -36.21 -21.59 -3.02
C ASP A 30 -36.26 -20.10 -3.43
N SER A 31 -36.61 -19.23 -2.48
CA SER A 31 -36.69 -17.78 -2.69
C SER A 31 -35.32 -17.14 -2.95
N ASP A 32 -34.24 -17.79 -2.52
CA ASP A 32 -32.88 -17.27 -2.59
C ASP A 32 -32.24 -17.43 -3.97
N PHE A 33 -32.70 -18.40 -4.78
CA PHE A 33 -32.12 -18.66 -6.11
C PHE A 33 -32.35 -17.55 -7.14
N THR A 34 -33.19 -16.58 -6.81
CA THR A 34 -33.46 -15.38 -7.62
C THR A 34 -32.72 -14.13 -7.15
N LYS A 35 -32.13 -14.19 -5.94
CA LYS A 35 -31.36 -13.08 -5.36
C LYS A 35 -29.93 -13.07 -5.93
N PRO A 36 -29.29 -11.89 -6.00
CA PRO A 36 -27.87 -11.84 -6.35
C PRO A 36 -27.04 -12.53 -5.25
N ILE A 37 -26.04 -13.33 -5.66
CA ILE A 37 -25.09 -13.95 -4.75
C ILE A 37 -23.88 -13.03 -4.59
N VAL A 38 -23.62 -12.60 -3.36
CA VAL A 38 -22.54 -11.67 -3.02
C VAL A 38 -21.43 -12.43 -2.30
N ALA A 39 -20.23 -12.38 -2.86
CA ALA A 39 -19.05 -12.94 -2.23
C ALA A 39 -18.56 -12.01 -1.11
N VAL A 40 -18.27 -12.56 0.07
CA VAL A 40 -17.58 -11.85 1.15
C VAL A 40 -16.18 -12.45 1.27
N ALA A 41 -15.19 -11.76 0.71
CA ALA A 41 -13.79 -12.19 0.78
C ALA A 41 -13.19 -11.74 2.11
N ASN A 42 -12.93 -12.71 3.00
CA ASN A 42 -12.51 -12.48 4.37
C ASN A 42 -11.01 -12.76 4.54
N ALA A 43 -10.21 -11.73 4.84
CA ALA A 43 -8.79 -11.86 5.12
C ALA A 43 -8.47 -12.12 6.61
N TYR A 44 -9.45 -12.54 7.43
CA TYR A 44 -9.24 -12.83 8.85
C TYR A 44 -8.07 -13.79 9.09
N SER A 45 -7.23 -13.45 10.06
CA SER A 45 -6.14 -14.30 10.51
C SER A 45 -5.67 -13.85 11.89
N THR A 46 -5.19 -14.80 12.68
CA THR A 46 -4.57 -14.55 13.99
C THR A 46 -3.06 -14.35 13.90
N ILE A 47 -2.46 -14.43 12.69
CA ILE A 47 -1.02 -14.22 12.51
C ILE A 47 -0.61 -12.74 12.62
N THR A 48 -1.57 -11.81 12.68
CA THR A 48 -1.30 -10.37 12.74
C THR A 48 -2.45 -9.61 13.40
N PRO A 49 -2.17 -8.55 14.20
CA PRO A 49 -3.21 -7.67 14.73
C PRO A 49 -4.02 -6.98 13.63
N CYS A 50 -3.42 -6.79 12.44
CA CYS A 50 -4.08 -6.12 11.31
C CYS A 50 -5.35 -6.86 10.84
N ASN A 51 -5.45 -8.17 11.08
CA ASN A 51 -6.51 -9.01 10.52
C ASN A 51 -7.33 -9.74 11.59
N MET A 52 -6.91 -9.73 12.86
CA MET A 52 -7.56 -10.52 13.90
C MET A 52 -8.99 -10.04 14.24
N GLY A 53 -9.34 -8.78 13.94
CA GLY A 53 -10.70 -8.24 14.13
C GLY A 53 -11.63 -8.39 12.91
N ILE A 54 -11.11 -8.83 11.76
CA ILE A 54 -11.85 -8.78 10.49
C ILE A 54 -13.04 -9.74 10.45
N ASN A 55 -13.00 -10.86 11.17
CA ASN A 55 -14.07 -11.84 11.11
C ASN A 55 -15.41 -11.28 11.60
N ASP A 56 -15.40 -10.45 12.65
CA ASP A 56 -16.61 -9.82 13.17
C ASP A 56 -17.21 -8.84 12.16
N LEU A 57 -16.35 -8.09 11.45
CA LEU A 57 -16.74 -7.24 10.33
C LEU A 57 -17.35 -8.07 9.18
N ALA A 58 -16.76 -9.23 8.86
CA ALA A 58 -17.28 -10.12 7.83
C ALA A 58 -18.68 -10.67 8.20
N MET A 59 -18.88 -11.05 9.46
CA MET A 59 -20.20 -11.48 9.95
C MET A 59 -21.23 -10.33 9.88
N ARG A 60 -20.80 -9.10 10.17
CA ARG A 60 -21.65 -7.91 10.01
C ARG A 60 -21.99 -7.63 8.54
N ALA A 61 -21.04 -7.78 7.63
CA ALA A 61 -21.25 -7.67 6.18
C ALA A 61 -22.23 -8.72 5.66
N MET A 62 -22.11 -9.98 6.11
CA MET A 62 -23.05 -11.05 5.79
C MET A 62 -24.48 -10.67 6.22
N ALA A 63 -24.65 -10.20 7.46
CA ALA A 63 -25.94 -9.77 7.97
C ALA A 63 -26.53 -8.59 7.15
N GLY A 64 -25.74 -7.55 6.90
CA GLY A 64 -26.16 -6.38 6.11
C GLY A 64 -26.54 -6.74 4.67
N THR A 65 -25.77 -7.63 4.04
CA THR A 65 -26.05 -8.12 2.67
C THR A 65 -27.39 -8.87 2.61
N LYS A 66 -27.66 -9.74 3.59
CA LYS A 66 -28.92 -10.49 3.67
C LYS A 66 -30.11 -9.56 3.91
N GLN A 67 -29.97 -8.58 4.79
CA GLN A 67 -31.00 -7.56 5.05
C GLN A 67 -31.28 -6.71 3.81
N ALA A 68 -30.26 -6.43 2.99
CA ALA A 68 -30.41 -5.69 1.74
C ALA A 68 -31.06 -6.50 0.60
N GLY A 69 -31.36 -7.79 0.81
CA GLY A 69 -32.08 -8.64 -0.16
C GLY A 69 -31.19 -9.48 -1.07
N ALA A 70 -29.89 -9.60 -0.77
CA ALA A 70 -28.95 -10.45 -1.49
C ALA A 70 -28.58 -11.71 -0.68
N MET A 71 -27.94 -12.68 -1.33
CA MET A 71 -27.44 -13.89 -0.67
C MET A 71 -25.93 -13.85 -0.49
N PRO A 72 -25.43 -13.64 0.73
CA PRO A 72 -24.00 -13.57 0.95
C PRO A 72 -23.38 -14.97 1.09
N GLN A 73 -22.19 -15.16 0.54
CA GLN A 73 -21.34 -16.33 0.76
C GLN A 73 -19.93 -15.89 1.12
N ILE A 74 -19.46 -16.32 2.29
CA ILE A 74 -18.13 -15.98 2.80
C ILE A 74 -17.09 -17.01 2.36
N PHE A 75 -15.88 -16.54 2.04
CA PHE A 75 -14.71 -17.38 1.81
C PHE A 75 -13.45 -16.69 2.35
N GLY A 76 -12.41 -17.48 2.62
CA GLY A 76 -11.13 -16.97 3.11
C GLY A 76 -10.18 -16.55 1.99
N THR A 77 -9.40 -15.51 2.22
CA THR A 77 -8.16 -15.21 1.47
C THR A 77 -6.98 -15.11 2.42
N ILE A 78 -5.76 -15.30 1.92
CA ILE A 78 -4.56 -15.30 2.76
C ILE A 78 -4.21 -13.88 3.24
N THR A 79 -3.36 -13.80 4.25
CA THR A 79 -2.68 -12.55 4.63
C THR A 79 -1.25 -12.87 5.07
N ILE A 80 -0.37 -11.88 4.98
CA ILE A 80 0.99 -11.91 5.53
C ILE A 80 1.14 -10.67 6.41
N SER A 81 1.82 -10.83 7.54
CA SER A 81 2.16 -9.71 8.42
C SER A 81 3.47 -9.10 7.98
N ASP A 82 3.43 -7.93 7.36
CA ASP A 82 4.65 -7.19 7.02
C ASP A 82 5.44 -6.92 8.31
N GLY A 83 4.79 -6.34 9.33
CA GLY A 83 5.42 -6.02 10.61
C GLY A 83 6.17 -7.18 11.30
N ILE A 84 5.67 -8.41 11.21
CA ILE A 84 6.34 -9.59 11.80
C ILE A 84 7.41 -10.17 10.87
N SER A 85 7.23 -10.07 9.55
CA SER A 85 8.18 -10.61 8.57
C SER A 85 9.37 -9.69 8.30
N MET A 86 9.29 -8.41 8.69
CA MET A 86 10.36 -7.42 8.57
C MET A 86 11.71 -7.96 9.08
N GLY A 87 12.78 -7.76 8.29
CA GLY A 87 14.13 -8.20 8.64
C GLY A 87 14.36 -9.71 8.61
N THR A 88 13.44 -10.48 8.01
CA THR A 88 13.57 -11.94 7.85
C THR A 88 13.35 -12.37 6.40
N GLU A 89 13.72 -13.61 6.06
CA GLU A 89 13.42 -14.22 4.75
C GLU A 89 11.91 -14.21 4.42
N GLY A 90 11.05 -14.15 5.45
CA GLY A 90 9.60 -14.05 5.30
C GLY A 90 9.15 -12.81 4.52
N MET A 91 9.89 -11.70 4.58
CA MET A 91 9.55 -10.46 3.87
C MET A 91 9.51 -10.64 2.34
N LYS A 92 10.19 -11.65 1.80
CA LYS A 92 10.11 -12.02 0.37
C LYS A 92 8.72 -12.47 -0.07
N TYR A 93 7.89 -12.92 0.89
CA TYR A 93 6.51 -13.34 0.62
C TYR A 93 5.50 -12.20 0.75
N SER A 94 5.90 -11.02 1.25
CA SER A 94 5.01 -9.86 1.44
C SER A 94 4.39 -9.41 0.13
N LEU A 95 5.17 -8.84 -0.81
CA LEU A 95 4.61 -8.32 -2.05
C LEU A 95 3.94 -9.40 -2.89
N VAL A 96 4.52 -10.61 -2.92
CA VAL A 96 3.97 -11.77 -3.64
C VAL A 96 2.57 -12.12 -3.13
N SER A 97 2.28 -11.90 -1.84
CA SER A 97 0.93 -12.11 -1.31
C SER A 97 -0.13 -11.21 -1.96
N ARG A 98 0.23 -10.03 -2.47
CA ARG A 98 -0.69 -9.16 -3.24
C ARG A 98 -1.31 -9.93 -4.40
N ASP A 99 -0.47 -10.58 -5.21
CA ASP A 99 -0.91 -11.29 -6.42
C ASP A 99 -1.61 -12.60 -6.05
N VAL A 100 -1.14 -13.30 -5.02
CA VAL A 100 -1.85 -14.50 -4.51
C VAL A 100 -3.25 -14.16 -3.99
N ILE A 101 -3.41 -13.03 -3.31
CA ILE A 101 -4.72 -12.54 -2.85
C ILE A 101 -5.61 -12.19 -4.04
N ALA A 102 -5.06 -11.50 -5.05
CA ALA A 102 -5.78 -11.14 -6.26
C ALA A 102 -6.31 -12.41 -6.97
N ASP A 103 -5.41 -13.35 -7.25
CA ASP A 103 -5.71 -14.60 -7.94
C ASP A 103 -6.70 -15.46 -7.14
N SER A 104 -6.59 -15.47 -5.80
CA SER A 104 -7.50 -16.21 -4.90
C SER A 104 -8.94 -15.68 -4.99
N ILE A 105 -9.10 -14.36 -4.86
CA ILE A 105 -10.42 -13.71 -4.92
C ILE A 105 -11.03 -13.90 -6.31
N GLU A 106 -10.24 -13.70 -7.37
CA GLU A 106 -10.65 -13.87 -8.75
C GLU A 106 -11.12 -15.31 -9.02
N THR A 107 -10.35 -16.31 -8.57
CA THR A 107 -10.65 -17.72 -8.74
C THR A 107 -12.01 -18.08 -8.12
N VAL A 108 -12.28 -17.64 -6.88
CA VAL A 108 -13.54 -17.95 -6.21
C VAL A 108 -14.72 -17.26 -6.89
N CYS A 109 -14.61 -15.96 -7.14
CA CYS A 109 -15.72 -15.18 -7.68
C CYS A 109 -16.11 -15.60 -9.11
N ASN A 110 -15.12 -15.88 -9.97
CA ASN A 110 -15.39 -16.40 -11.30
C ASN A 110 -15.84 -17.86 -11.26
N GLY A 111 -15.19 -18.72 -10.45
CA GLY A 111 -15.52 -20.14 -10.35
C GLY A 111 -16.90 -20.42 -9.76
N GLN A 112 -17.41 -19.53 -8.90
CA GLN A 112 -18.74 -19.65 -8.27
C GLN A 112 -19.79 -18.72 -8.88
N ALA A 113 -19.47 -18.03 -9.99
CA ALA A 113 -20.38 -17.13 -10.69
C ALA A 113 -21.03 -16.08 -9.78
N MET A 114 -20.25 -15.48 -8.88
CA MET A 114 -20.72 -14.46 -7.94
C MET A 114 -21.18 -13.20 -8.69
N ASP A 115 -22.24 -12.55 -8.20
CA ASP A 115 -22.83 -11.33 -8.79
C ASP A 115 -22.17 -10.04 -8.30
N GLY A 116 -21.57 -10.07 -7.10
CA GLY A 116 -20.80 -8.96 -6.56
C GLY A 116 -19.82 -9.40 -5.48
N LEU A 117 -18.94 -8.49 -5.07
CA LEU A 117 -17.86 -8.75 -4.13
C LEU A 117 -17.75 -7.66 -3.06
N LEU A 118 -17.82 -8.06 -1.79
CA LEU A 118 -17.35 -7.28 -0.67
C LEU A 118 -16.03 -7.87 -0.19
N ALA A 119 -14.93 -7.16 -0.39
CA ALA A 119 -13.61 -7.61 0.07
C ALA A 119 -13.23 -6.88 1.35
N ILE A 120 -12.86 -7.62 2.39
CA ILE A 120 -12.40 -7.06 3.68
C ILE A 120 -10.94 -7.40 3.90
N GLY A 121 -10.11 -6.37 4.05
CA GLY A 121 -8.67 -6.49 4.24
C GLY A 121 -8.16 -5.49 5.27
N GLY A 122 -7.04 -5.82 5.91
CA GLY A 122 -6.42 -4.98 6.94
C GLY A 122 -4.96 -4.71 6.64
N CYS A 123 -4.13 -5.75 6.57
CA CYS A 123 -2.69 -5.60 6.38
C CYS A 123 -2.33 -5.15 4.96
N ASP A 124 -1.17 -4.49 4.83
CA ASP A 124 -0.66 -3.76 3.67
C ASP A 124 -1.06 -4.32 2.30
N LYS A 125 -0.77 -5.61 2.06
CA LYS A 125 -0.92 -6.22 0.73
C LYS A 125 -2.33 -6.78 0.46
N ASN A 126 -3.20 -6.86 1.48
CA ASN A 126 -4.61 -7.24 1.29
C ASN A 126 -5.34 -6.21 0.42
N MET A 127 -5.12 -4.92 0.69
CA MET A 127 -5.77 -3.80 0.02
C MET A 127 -5.53 -3.84 -1.50
N PRO A 128 -4.27 -3.71 -1.99
CA PRO A 128 -4.02 -3.75 -3.43
C PRO A 128 -4.34 -5.11 -4.06
N GLY A 129 -4.15 -6.23 -3.36
CA GLY A 129 -4.51 -7.55 -3.89
C GLY A 129 -6.01 -7.67 -4.18
N ALA A 130 -6.86 -7.23 -3.25
CA ALA A 130 -8.30 -7.18 -3.46
C ALA A 130 -8.68 -6.21 -4.58
N MET A 131 -8.07 -5.01 -4.63
CA MET A 131 -8.38 -4.01 -5.66
C MET A 131 -7.99 -4.47 -7.07
N ILE A 132 -6.87 -5.18 -7.23
CA ILE A 132 -6.48 -5.81 -8.49
C ILE A 132 -7.54 -6.83 -8.93
N ALA A 133 -7.98 -7.73 -8.04
CA ALA A 133 -9.04 -8.69 -8.37
C ALA A 133 -10.36 -7.99 -8.76
N ILE A 134 -10.75 -6.94 -8.02
CA ILE A 134 -11.92 -6.13 -8.30
C ILE A 134 -11.83 -5.53 -9.72
N ALA A 135 -10.70 -4.93 -10.07
CA ALA A 135 -10.47 -4.32 -11.38
C ALA A 135 -10.44 -5.33 -12.53
N ARG A 136 -9.83 -6.51 -12.33
CA ARG A 136 -9.78 -7.61 -13.31
C ARG A 136 -11.18 -8.17 -13.61
N MET A 137 -11.95 -8.50 -12.57
CA MET A 137 -13.25 -9.16 -12.72
C MET A 137 -14.37 -8.23 -13.19
N ASN A 138 -14.28 -6.96 -12.81
CA ASN A 138 -15.26 -5.92 -13.16
C ASN A 138 -16.72 -6.32 -12.88
N ILE A 139 -16.95 -7.00 -11.76
CA ILE A 139 -18.29 -7.22 -11.16
C ILE A 139 -18.51 -6.14 -10.07
N PRO A 140 -19.75 -5.71 -9.78
CA PRO A 140 -20.02 -4.75 -8.71
C PRO A 140 -19.27 -5.13 -7.43
N ALA A 141 -18.47 -4.22 -6.89
CA ALA A 141 -17.63 -4.53 -5.75
C ALA A 141 -17.33 -3.31 -4.88
N ILE A 142 -17.08 -3.57 -3.60
CA ILE A 142 -16.65 -2.56 -2.63
C ILE A 142 -15.51 -3.12 -1.77
N PHE A 143 -14.54 -2.27 -1.46
CA PHE A 143 -13.49 -2.62 -0.50
C PHE A 143 -13.81 -2.05 0.88
N VAL A 144 -13.72 -2.88 1.91
CA VAL A 144 -13.87 -2.51 3.30
C VAL A 144 -12.52 -2.63 4.01
N TYR A 145 -11.99 -1.52 4.47
CA TYR A 145 -10.80 -1.50 5.31
C TYR A 145 -11.14 -1.97 6.73
N GLY A 146 -10.33 -2.89 7.27
CA GLY A 146 -10.48 -3.44 8.61
C GLY A 146 -10.26 -2.43 9.75
N GLY A 147 -9.66 -1.28 9.46
CA GLY A 147 -9.45 -0.19 10.41
C GLY A 147 -8.02 -0.12 10.94
N THR A 148 -7.65 1.08 11.39
CA THR A 148 -6.32 1.33 11.97
C THR A 148 -6.27 0.87 13.43
N ILE A 149 -5.09 0.45 13.88
CA ILE A 149 -4.80 0.22 15.31
C ILE A 149 -4.81 1.57 16.05
N LYS A 150 -5.25 1.57 17.30
CA LYS A 150 -5.05 2.68 18.23
C LYS A 150 -3.58 2.76 18.65
N PRO A 151 -3.02 3.95 18.92
CA PRO A 151 -1.64 4.06 19.34
C PRO A 151 -1.43 3.40 20.71
N GLY A 152 -0.27 2.77 20.88
CA GLY A 152 0.23 2.40 22.20
C GLY A 152 0.62 3.64 23.01
N ASN A 153 0.84 3.51 24.31
CA ASN A 153 1.32 4.64 25.12
C ASN A 153 2.40 4.22 26.13
N TYR A 154 3.48 4.99 26.18
CA TYR A 154 4.54 4.84 27.18
C TYR A 154 5.13 6.20 27.53
N ASN A 155 5.24 6.52 28.83
CA ASN A 155 5.75 7.80 29.34
C ASN A 155 5.08 9.05 28.73
N GLY A 156 3.80 8.97 28.38
CA GLY A 156 3.06 10.07 27.79
C GLY A 156 3.31 10.25 26.28
N GLU A 157 4.06 9.37 25.64
CA GLU A 157 4.28 9.35 24.20
C GLU A 157 3.48 8.23 23.53
N ASP A 158 2.91 8.55 22.37
CA ASP A 158 2.21 7.59 21.53
C ASP A 158 3.20 6.70 20.77
N LEU A 159 3.04 5.40 20.94
CA LEU A 159 3.84 4.36 20.30
C LEU A 159 3.15 3.78 19.07
N THR A 160 3.99 3.34 18.13
CA THR A 160 3.58 2.55 16.96
C THR A 160 4.54 1.38 16.78
N VAL A 161 4.28 0.48 15.83
CA VAL A 161 5.24 -0.58 15.48
C VAL A 161 6.64 -0.04 15.11
N VAL A 162 6.71 1.14 14.47
CA VAL A 162 7.99 1.79 14.13
C VAL A 162 8.77 2.18 15.39
N SER A 163 8.08 2.55 16.48
CA SER A 163 8.72 2.86 17.75
C SER A 163 9.50 1.66 18.30
N ALA A 164 9.01 0.44 18.12
CA ALA A 164 9.73 -0.78 18.50
C ALA A 164 10.99 -1.00 17.63
N PHE A 165 10.91 -0.76 16.31
CA PHE A 165 12.08 -0.85 15.42
C PHE A 165 13.14 0.21 15.73
N GLU A 166 12.75 1.45 16.01
CA GLU A 166 13.67 2.51 16.42
C GLU A 166 14.29 2.24 17.80
N ALA A 167 13.54 1.63 18.72
CA ALA A 167 14.06 1.25 20.04
C ALA A 167 15.23 0.26 19.93
N VAL A 168 15.21 -0.67 18.97
CA VAL A 168 16.36 -1.57 18.69
C VAL A 168 17.61 -0.76 18.34
N GLY A 169 17.49 0.22 17.43
CA GLY A 169 18.61 1.09 17.06
C GLY A 169 19.13 1.94 18.23
N LYS A 170 18.23 2.47 19.06
CA LYS A 170 18.59 3.23 20.27
C LYS A 170 19.31 2.36 21.31
N TYR A 171 18.84 1.12 21.51
CA TYR A 171 19.44 0.17 22.43
C TYR A 171 20.86 -0.24 21.98
N SER A 172 21.04 -0.58 20.71
CA SER A 172 22.36 -0.90 20.14
C SER A 172 23.34 0.28 20.21
N ALA A 173 22.84 1.52 20.15
CA ALA A 173 23.64 2.73 20.33
C ALA A 173 23.85 3.12 21.82
N GLY A 174 23.36 2.34 22.78
CA GLY A 174 23.49 2.61 24.22
C GLY A 174 22.67 3.79 24.73
N LYS A 175 21.64 4.22 23.99
CA LYS A 175 20.78 5.37 24.33
C LYS A 175 19.60 5.02 25.25
N ILE A 176 19.17 3.77 25.24
CA ILE A 176 18.13 3.22 26.12
C ILE A 176 18.62 1.90 26.71
N ASP A 177 18.05 1.48 27.84
CA ASP A 177 18.36 0.18 28.46
C ASP A 177 17.39 -0.93 28.00
N GLU A 178 17.67 -2.17 28.43
CA GLU A 178 16.83 -3.34 28.08
C GLU A 178 15.41 -3.25 28.66
N THR A 179 15.24 -2.53 29.78
CA THR A 179 13.94 -2.38 30.45
C THR A 179 13.05 -1.46 29.63
N GLU A 180 13.58 -0.33 29.19
CA GLU A 180 12.88 0.61 28.30
C GLU A 180 12.54 -0.06 26.95
N LEU A 181 13.47 -0.82 26.36
CA LEU A 181 13.20 -1.59 25.14
C LEU A 181 12.00 -2.54 25.30
N LYS A 182 11.97 -3.31 26.39
CA LYS A 182 10.86 -4.26 26.67
C LYS A 182 9.54 -3.55 26.94
N GLU A 183 9.54 -2.39 27.58
CA GLU A 183 8.31 -1.63 27.80
C GLU A 183 7.74 -1.05 26.50
N ILE A 184 8.60 -0.61 25.57
CA ILE A 184 8.17 -0.21 24.23
C ILE A 184 7.57 -1.41 23.48
N GLU A 185 8.24 -2.55 23.48
CA GLU A 185 7.78 -3.79 22.83
C GLU A 185 6.37 -4.18 23.29
N ARG A 186 6.14 -4.21 24.61
CA ARG A 186 4.86 -4.63 25.22
C ARG A 186 3.69 -3.70 24.91
N ARG A 187 3.97 -2.44 24.58
CA ARG A 187 2.95 -1.38 24.53
C ARG A 187 2.72 -0.85 23.12
N ALA A 188 3.61 -1.08 22.17
CA ALA A 188 3.55 -0.51 20.82
C ALA A 188 2.31 -0.91 20.00
N CYS A 189 1.77 -2.11 20.22
CA CYS A 189 0.64 -2.66 19.49
C CYS A 189 -0.45 -3.12 20.49
N PRO A 190 -1.34 -2.21 20.95
CA PRO A 190 -2.25 -2.49 22.07
C PRO A 190 -3.43 -3.40 21.72
N GLY A 191 -3.73 -3.61 20.43
CA GLY A 191 -4.95 -4.30 20.02
C GLY A 191 -5.05 -4.56 18.52
N ALA A 192 -6.27 -4.70 18.03
CA ALA A 192 -6.54 -5.01 16.62
C ALA A 192 -6.40 -3.78 15.72
N GLY A 193 -6.06 -4.02 14.46
CA GLY A 193 -6.00 -3.00 13.40
C GLY A 193 -4.62 -2.88 12.76
N SER A 194 -4.58 -2.22 11.61
CA SER A 194 -3.34 -2.03 10.85
C SER A 194 -2.46 -0.94 11.43
N CYS A 195 -1.18 -0.93 11.06
CA CYS A 195 -0.18 -0.03 11.62
C CYS A 195 -0.62 1.45 11.59
N GLY A 196 -0.59 2.14 12.74
CA GLY A 196 -1.32 3.40 12.96
C GLY A 196 -0.84 4.65 12.22
N GLY A 197 0.40 4.66 11.72
CA GLY A 197 0.93 5.78 10.92
C GLY A 197 0.40 5.77 9.49
N MET A 198 0.75 6.78 8.69
CA MET A 198 0.44 6.85 7.26
C MET A 198 1.38 5.95 6.43
N PHE A 199 1.47 4.68 6.83
CA PHE A 199 2.20 3.63 6.12
C PHE A 199 1.34 3.07 4.98
N THR A 200 1.74 1.95 4.36
CA THR A 200 1.03 1.43 3.18
C THR A 200 -0.44 1.17 3.46
N ALA A 201 -0.80 0.57 4.60
CA ALA A 201 -2.19 0.26 4.87
C ALA A 201 -3.13 1.48 4.86
N ASN A 202 -2.81 2.49 5.68
CA ASN A 202 -3.60 3.72 5.76
C ASN A 202 -3.47 4.58 4.48
N THR A 203 -2.33 4.52 3.78
CA THR A 203 -2.17 5.18 2.48
C THR A 203 -3.11 4.58 1.43
N MET A 204 -3.14 3.24 1.33
CA MET A 204 -3.98 2.57 0.33
C MET A 204 -5.47 2.63 0.69
N SER A 205 -5.84 2.57 1.98
CA SER A 205 -7.23 2.80 2.38
C SER A 205 -7.70 4.21 2.00
N SER A 206 -6.87 5.23 2.23
CA SER A 206 -7.14 6.62 1.82
C SER A 206 -7.26 6.77 0.31
N ALA A 207 -6.37 6.09 -0.44
CA ALA A 207 -6.44 6.05 -1.90
C ALA A 207 -7.75 5.44 -2.41
N PHE A 208 -8.28 4.40 -1.75
CA PHE A 208 -9.49 3.71 -2.17
C PHE A 208 -10.75 4.53 -1.89
N GLU A 209 -10.75 5.28 -0.79
CA GLU A 209 -11.77 6.28 -0.50
C GLU A 209 -11.76 7.40 -1.55
N ALA A 210 -10.58 7.91 -1.91
CA ALA A 210 -10.41 8.93 -2.95
C ALA A 210 -10.78 8.46 -4.36
N MET A 211 -10.54 7.18 -4.68
CA MET A 211 -11.01 6.57 -5.93
C MET A 211 -12.53 6.34 -5.95
N GLY A 212 -13.20 6.38 -4.80
CA GLY A 212 -14.63 6.08 -4.69
C GLY A 212 -14.96 4.59 -4.57
N MET A 213 -13.99 3.72 -4.26
CA MET A 213 -14.17 2.28 -4.09
C MET A 213 -14.38 1.83 -2.63
N SER A 214 -14.36 2.79 -1.71
CA SER A 214 -14.72 2.65 -0.29
C SER A 214 -15.62 3.82 0.12
N LEU A 215 -16.40 3.63 1.18
CA LEU A 215 -17.24 4.71 1.72
C LEU A 215 -16.38 5.79 2.37
N MET A 216 -16.86 7.04 2.33
CA MET A 216 -16.24 8.17 3.00
C MET A 216 -16.02 7.88 4.50
N TYR A 217 -14.93 8.42 5.06
CA TYR A 217 -14.41 8.20 6.41
C TYR A 217 -13.91 6.78 6.73
N SER A 218 -14.30 5.77 5.94
CA SER A 218 -14.01 4.36 6.22
C SER A 218 -12.49 4.05 6.33
N SER A 219 -11.66 4.84 5.65
CA SER A 219 -10.21 4.67 5.61
C SER A 219 -9.47 5.03 6.91
N THR A 220 -10.09 5.79 7.81
CA THR A 220 -9.43 6.38 9.00
C THR A 220 -10.00 5.90 10.34
N MET A 221 -11.13 5.18 10.31
CA MET A 221 -11.75 4.58 11.50
C MET A 221 -10.84 3.56 12.19
N ALA A 222 -10.88 3.52 13.52
CA ALA A 222 -10.15 2.51 14.29
C ALA A 222 -10.84 1.15 14.19
N ALA A 223 -10.06 0.07 14.18
CA ALA A 223 -10.58 -1.30 14.02
C ALA A 223 -11.52 -1.72 15.17
N GLU A 224 -11.30 -1.18 16.36
CA GLU A 224 -12.03 -1.56 17.59
C GLU A 224 -13.27 -0.71 17.84
N ASP A 225 -13.45 0.40 17.12
CA ASP A 225 -14.56 1.32 17.33
C ASP A 225 -15.82 0.84 16.59
N ALA A 226 -16.99 0.99 17.24
CA ALA A 226 -18.28 0.49 16.73
C ALA A 226 -18.62 1.02 15.33
N GLU A 227 -18.21 2.25 15.02
CA GLU A 227 -18.40 2.88 13.72
C GLU A 227 -17.81 2.07 12.55
N LYS A 228 -16.74 1.27 12.80
CA LYS A 228 -16.14 0.43 11.76
C LYS A 228 -17.07 -0.72 11.37
N ALA A 229 -17.75 -1.31 12.35
CA ALA A 229 -18.75 -2.34 12.12
C ALA A 229 -19.99 -1.77 11.41
N ASP A 230 -20.44 -0.58 11.80
CA ASP A 230 -21.58 0.09 11.16
C ASP A 230 -21.25 0.49 9.71
N SER A 231 -20.06 1.03 9.47
CA SER A 231 -19.53 1.32 8.12
C SER A 231 -19.45 0.07 7.24
N THR A 232 -19.12 -1.08 7.83
CA THR A 232 -19.08 -2.37 7.13
C THR A 232 -20.47 -2.85 6.73
N GLU A 233 -21.45 -2.73 7.61
CA GLU A 233 -22.85 -3.04 7.29
C GLU A 233 -23.38 -2.13 6.18
N GLU A 234 -23.08 -0.83 6.25
CA GLU A 234 -23.49 0.13 5.23
C GLU A 234 -22.84 -0.17 3.88
N SER A 235 -21.56 -0.55 3.88
CA SER A 235 -20.86 -0.99 2.68
C SER A 235 -21.55 -2.18 1.99
N ALA A 236 -22.08 -3.12 2.78
CA ALA A 236 -22.86 -4.24 2.24
C ALA A 236 -24.17 -3.79 1.59
N LYS A 237 -24.89 -2.83 2.21
CA LYS A 237 -26.14 -2.27 1.65
C LYS A 237 -25.86 -1.50 0.35
N VAL A 238 -24.83 -0.67 0.34
CA VAL A 238 -24.38 0.09 -0.84
C VAL A 238 -23.97 -0.86 -1.97
N LEU A 239 -23.27 -1.95 -1.67
CA LEU A 239 -22.90 -2.94 -2.69
C LEU A 239 -24.12 -3.58 -3.35
N VAL A 240 -25.14 -3.96 -2.58
CA VAL A 240 -26.37 -4.53 -3.16
C VAL A 240 -27.08 -3.52 -4.06
N GLU A 241 -27.08 -2.25 -3.69
CA GLU A 241 -27.60 -1.18 -4.55
C GLU A 241 -26.74 -0.97 -5.81
N ALA A 242 -25.42 -1.07 -5.71
CA ALA A 242 -24.51 -1.04 -6.86
C ALA A 242 -24.76 -2.22 -7.81
N ILE A 243 -25.09 -3.41 -7.30
CA ILE A 243 -25.51 -4.57 -8.11
C ILE A 243 -26.80 -4.24 -8.89
N ARG A 244 -27.80 -3.64 -8.23
CA ARG A 244 -29.06 -3.25 -8.89
C ARG A 244 -28.85 -2.25 -10.00
N LYS A 245 -27.98 -1.27 -9.76
CA LYS A 245 -27.64 -0.20 -10.71
C LYS A 245 -26.59 -0.59 -11.74
N GLN A 246 -25.99 -1.77 -11.60
CA GLN A 246 -24.83 -2.21 -12.40
C GLN A 246 -23.70 -1.18 -12.41
N ILE A 247 -23.38 -0.65 -11.21
CA ILE A 247 -22.20 0.19 -11.01
C ILE A 247 -21.00 -0.75 -10.91
N LEU A 248 -20.15 -0.72 -11.94
CA LEU A 248 -19.01 -1.61 -12.10
C LEU A 248 -17.70 -0.92 -11.70
N PRO A 249 -16.72 -1.66 -11.18
CA PRO A 249 -15.42 -1.10 -10.79
C PRO A 249 -14.74 -0.27 -11.88
N ARG A 250 -14.74 -0.68 -13.15
CA ARG A 250 -14.11 0.08 -14.25
C ARG A 250 -14.87 1.35 -14.64
N GLN A 251 -16.07 1.58 -14.12
CA GLN A 251 -16.77 2.88 -14.23
C GLN A 251 -16.32 3.86 -13.14
N ILE A 252 -15.80 3.34 -12.02
CA ILE A 252 -15.32 4.12 -10.87
C ILE A 252 -13.81 4.33 -11.00
N ILE A 253 -13.06 3.24 -11.12
CA ILE A 253 -11.62 3.21 -11.33
C ILE A 253 -11.36 3.67 -12.76
N THR A 254 -11.14 4.97 -12.89
CA THR A 254 -10.82 5.68 -14.12
C THR A 254 -9.51 6.43 -13.93
N ARG A 255 -8.92 6.93 -15.02
CA ARG A 255 -7.72 7.79 -14.95
C ARG A 255 -7.91 8.94 -13.94
N LYS A 256 -9.07 9.62 -13.97
CA LYS A 256 -9.42 10.68 -13.03
C LYS A 256 -9.47 10.22 -11.58
N ALA A 257 -10.08 9.06 -11.31
CA ALA A 257 -10.14 8.51 -9.96
C ALA A 257 -8.74 8.14 -9.43
N ILE A 258 -7.86 7.62 -10.28
CA ILE A 258 -6.47 7.33 -9.91
C ILE A 258 -5.71 8.64 -9.64
N GLU A 259 -5.88 9.68 -10.44
CA GLU A 259 -5.28 11.00 -10.18
C GLU A 259 -5.79 11.63 -8.87
N ASN A 260 -7.07 11.43 -8.52
CA ASN A 260 -7.60 11.78 -7.20
C ASN A 260 -6.86 11.05 -6.09
N ALA A 261 -6.66 9.74 -6.25
CA ALA A 261 -5.93 8.93 -5.30
C ALA A 261 -4.49 9.41 -5.11
N ILE A 262 -3.78 9.70 -6.20
CA ILE A 262 -2.39 10.22 -6.17
C ILE A 262 -2.35 11.58 -5.44
N SER A 263 -3.33 12.45 -5.68
CA SER A 263 -3.42 13.75 -5.01
C SER A 263 -3.65 13.60 -3.50
N VAL A 264 -4.57 12.72 -3.10
CA VAL A 264 -4.84 12.45 -1.68
C VAL A 264 -3.63 11.83 -0.98
N ILE A 265 -3.00 10.79 -1.55
CA ILE A 265 -1.81 10.18 -0.91
C ILE A 265 -0.67 11.19 -0.80
N THR A 266 -0.54 12.13 -1.74
CA THR A 266 0.47 13.17 -1.66
C THR A 266 0.16 14.13 -0.51
N ALA A 267 -1.09 14.57 -0.39
CA ALA A 267 -1.53 15.50 0.64
C ALA A 267 -1.42 14.95 2.06
N VAL A 268 -1.68 13.66 2.25
CA VAL A 268 -1.59 13.03 3.59
C VAL A 268 -0.18 12.54 3.93
N GLY A 269 0.78 12.68 3.01
CA GLY A 269 2.13 12.19 3.21
C GLY A 269 2.24 10.65 3.16
N GLY A 270 1.62 10.04 2.16
CA GLY A 270 1.54 8.61 1.96
C GLY A 270 2.85 7.87 1.68
N SER A 271 2.77 6.54 1.75
CA SER A 271 3.85 5.60 1.48
C SER A 271 4.27 5.57 0.00
N THR A 272 5.58 5.38 -0.25
CA THR A 272 6.14 5.14 -1.59
C THR A 272 5.59 3.87 -2.25
N ASN A 273 5.17 2.87 -1.46
CA ASN A 273 4.54 1.65 -1.95
C ASN A 273 3.25 1.93 -2.75
N ALA A 274 2.58 3.06 -2.50
CA ALA A 274 1.39 3.44 -3.23
C ALA A 274 1.65 3.63 -4.72
N VAL A 275 2.86 4.06 -5.11
CA VAL A 275 3.26 4.14 -6.52
C VAL A 275 3.15 2.77 -7.19
N LEU A 276 3.77 1.75 -6.57
CA LEU A 276 3.75 0.38 -7.07
C LEU A 276 2.33 -0.19 -7.16
N HIS A 277 1.53 0.06 -6.12
CA HIS A 277 0.17 -0.48 -6.03
C HIS A 277 -0.81 0.18 -6.98
N LEU A 278 -0.76 1.50 -7.15
CA LEU A 278 -1.62 2.22 -8.08
C LEU A 278 -1.27 1.91 -9.54
N LEU A 279 0.01 1.71 -9.88
CA LEU A 279 0.41 1.21 -11.21
C LEU A 279 -0.18 -0.18 -11.48
N ALA A 280 -0.13 -1.08 -10.50
CA ALA A 280 -0.70 -2.43 -10.66
C ALA A 280 -2.23 -2.41 -10.77
N ILE A 281 -2.91 -1.54 -10.01
CA ILE A 281 -4.38 -1.37 -10.09
C ILE A 281 -4.76 -0.75 -11.44
N ALA A 282 -4.00 0.23 -11.93
CA ALA A 282 -4.21 0.84 -13.25
C ALA A 282 -4.07 -0.21 -14.36
N HIS A 283 -3.03 -1.05 -14.30
CA HIS A 283 -2.85 -2.18 -15.23
C HIS A 283 -4.07 -3.11 -15.22
N ALA A 284 -4.51 -3.58 -14.05
CA ALA A 284 -5.68 -4.46 -13.91
C ALA A 284 -7.01 -3.84 -14.42
N ALA A 285 -7.11 -2.50 -14.37
CA ALA A 285 -8.24 -1.74 -14.87
C ALA A 285 -8.11 -1.35 -16.36
N ASN A 286 -7.03 -1.73 -17.03
CA ASN A 286 -6.68 -1.32 -18.40
C ASN A 286 -6.59 0.21 -18.56
N ILE A 287 -5.95 0.87 -17.60
CA ILE A 287 -5.72 2.32 -17.58
C ILE A 287 -4.23 2.59 -17.76
N GLU A 288 -3.91 3.44 -18.72
CA GLU A 288 -2.55 3.95 -18.87
C GLU A 288 -2.19 4.84 -17.68
N LEU A 289 -1.18 4.42 -16.92
CA LEU A 289 -0.56 5.17 -15.83
C LEU A 289 0.93 4.89 -15.88
N SER A 290 1.73 5.95 -15.83
CA SER A 290 3.18 5.88 -15.77
C SER A 290 3.68 6.36 -14.41
N ILE A 291 4.90 5.98 -14.05
CA ILE A 291 5.54 6.49 -12.84
C ILE A 291 5.70 8.03 -12.88
N ASP A 292 5.82 8.64 -14.06
CA ASP A 292 5.99 10.08 -14.23
C ASP A 292 4.71 10.89 -13.90
N ASP A 293 3.54 10.25 -13.93
CA ASP A 293 2.27 10.88 -13.54
C ASP A 293 2.27 11.28 -12.06
N PHE A 294 2.98 10.54 -11.22
CA PHE A 294 3.14 10.86 -9.80
C PHE A 294 3.91 12.16 -9.58
N GLU A 295 4.97 12.41 -10.35
CA GLU A 295 5.73 13.66 -10.25
C GLU A 295 4.91 14.86 -10.71
N THR A 296 4.11 14.69 -11.76
CA THR A 296 3.22 15.74 -12.30
C THR A 296 2.20 16.21 -11.26
N ILE A 297 1.72 15.30 -10.41
CA ILE A 297 0.80 15.63 -9.31
C ILE A 297 1.58 16.15 -8.09
N ARG A 298 2.68 15.50 -7.72
CA ARG A 298 3.53 15.89 -6.59
C ARG A 298 4.02 17.34 -6.68
N ALA A 299 4.31 17.83 -7.88
CA ALA A 299 4.74 19.22 -8.11
C ALA A 299 3.66 20.27 -7.77
N ARG A 300 2.38 19.88 -7.69
CA ARG A 300 1.23 20.79 -7.48
C ARG A 300 0.55 20.59 -6.14
N VAL A 301 0.68 19.42 -5.53
CA VAL A 301 -0.01 19.06 -4.28
C VAL A 301 0.93 19.23 -3.08
N PRO A 302 0.60 20.08 -2.08
CA PRO A 302 1.35 20.20 -0.85
C PRO A 302 1.08 19.01 0.07
N VAL A 303 1.95 18.78 1.06
CA VAL A 303 1.66 17.87 2.18
C VAL A 303 0.95 18.66 3.27
N LEU A 304 -0.30 18.30 3.58
CA LEU A 304 -1.17 19.01 4.52
C LEU A 304 -1.21 18.36 5.90
N CYS A 305 -0.97 17.05 6.01
CA CYS A 305 -1.15 16.32 7.26
C CYS A 305 0.15 16.09 8.05
N ASP A 306 0.12 16.38 9.35
CA ASP A 306 1.22 16.15 10.29
C ASP A 306 1.18 14.71 10.86
N LEU A 307 1.43 13.72 10.01
CA LEU A 307 1.28 12.29 10.35
C LEU A 307 2.60 11.53 10.36
N LYS A 308 2.73 10.59 11.30
CA LYS A 308 3.84 9.62 11.34
C LYS A 308 3.93 8.86 10.00
N PRO A 309 5.15 8.57 9.50
CA PRO A 309 6.42 8.66 10.24
C PRO A 309 7.09 10.04 10.22
N SER A 310 6.70 10.95 9.34
CA SER A 310 7.34 12.26 9.18
C SER A 310 6.83 13.33 10.15
N GLY A 311 5.60 13.16 10.60
CA GLY A 311 4.92 14.04 11.53
C GLY A 311 4.67 13.42 12.90
N ARG A 312 3.82 14.07 13.69
CA ARG A 312 3.58 13.72 15.10
C ARG A 312 2.43 12.75 15.31
N TYR A 313 1.34 12.91 14.55
CA TYR A 313 0.06 12.26 14.83
C TYR A 313 -0.10 10.92 14.11
N VAL A 314 -1.10 10.14 14.54
CA VAL A 314 -1.49 8.87 13.90
C VAL A 314 -2.87 8.99 13.24
N THR A 315 -3.28 7.96 12.50
CA THR A 315 -4.49 7.97 11.67
C THR A 315 -5.77 8.18 12.48
N THR A 316 -5.84 7.75 13.73
CA THR A 316 -7.00 8.04 14.60
C THR A 316 -7.15 9.52 14.90
N ASN A 317 -6.06 10.29 14.98
CA ASN A 317 -6.14 11.74 15.10
C ASN A 317 -6.60 12.38 13.79
N LEU A 318 -6.17 11.84 12.64
CA LEU A 318 -6.67 12.28 11.32
C LEU A 318 -8.19 12.11 11.23
N HIS A 319 -8.71 10.96 11.69
CA HIS A 319 -10.14 10.70 11.73
C HIS A 319 -10.89 11.79 12.51
N GLN A 320 -10.43 12.08 13.74
CA GLN A 320 -11.01 13.09 14.62
C GLN A 320 -10.94 14.52 14.04
N ALA A 321 -9.90 14.82 13.26
CA ALA A 321 -9.70 16.13 12.65
C ALA A 321 -10.60 16.39 11.42
N GLY A 322 -11.28 15.37 10.90
CA GLY A 322 -12.14 15.46 9.71
C GLY A 322 -11.87 14.40 8.64
N GLY A 323 -10.88 13.55 8.86
CA GLY A 323 -10.57 12.39 8.01
C GLY A 323 -10.11 12.76 6.60
N ILE A 324 -10.10 11.74 5.74
CA ILE A 324 -9.82 11.91 4.31
C ILE A 324 -10.84 12.81 3.59
N PRO A 325 -12.14 12.83 3.93
CA PRO A 325 -13.09 13.70 3.24
C PRO A 325 -12.74 15.18 3.36
N LEU A 326 -12.25 15.64 4.52
CA LEU A 326 -11.78 17.02 4.68
C LEU A 326 -10.55 17.32 3.81
N VAL A 327 -9.57 16.43 3.77
CA VAL A 327 -8.39 16.58 2.90
C VAL A 327 -8.82 16.62 1.42
N MET A 328 -9.75 15.75 1.03
CA MET A 328 -10.31 15.75 -0.31
C MET A 328 -11.03 17.06 -0.64
N LYS A 329 -11.84 17.58 0.29
CA LYS A 329 -12.54 18.84 0.12
C LYS A 329 -11.56 20.00 -0.09
N MET A 330 -10.50 20.08 0.71
CA MET A 330 -9.45 21.10 0.52
C MET A 330 -8.79 20.98 -0.85
N LEU A 331 -8.43 19.77 -1.30
CA LEU A 331 -7.87 19.56 -2.64
C LEU A 331 -8.84 19.94 -3.76
N LEU A 332 -10.14 19.69 -3.56
CA LEU A 332 -11.19 20.05 -4.53
C LEU A 332 -11.31 21.57 -4.69
N GLU A 333 -11.28 22.33 -3.60
CA GLU A 333 -11.33 23.82 -3.64
C GLU A 333 -10.12 24.44 -4.37
N HIS A 334 -9.05 23.66 -4.56
CA HIS A 334 -7.84 24.08 -5.27
C HIS A 334 -7.64 23.38 -6.62
N ASP A 335 -8.72 22.83 -7.21
CA ASP A 335 -8.70 22.18 -8.53
C ASP A 335 -7.72 20.99 -8.65
N LEU A 336 -7.46 20.30 -7.52
CA LEU A 336 -6.56 19.14 -7.43
C LEU A 336 -7.31 17.82 -7.26
N LEU A 337 -8.64 17.85 -7.34
CA LEU A 337 -9.47 16.67 -7.51
C LEU A 337 -10.43 16.83 -8.68
N HIS A 338 -10.75 15.71 -9.31
CA HIS A 338 -11.80 15.56 -10.31
C HIS A 338 -13.14 15.33 -9.59
N PRO A 339 -14.04 16.34 -9.54
CA PRO A 339 -15.30 16.21 -8.80
C PRO A 339 -16.30 15.28 -9.48
N ASP A 340 -16.18 15.05 -10.79
CA ASP A 340 -17.11 14.25 -11.58
C ASP A 340 -16.83 12.75 -11.54
N ALA A 341 -15.74 12.32 -10.88
CA ALA A 341 -15.44 10.91 -10.69
C ALA A 341 -16.56 10.20 -9.93
N LEU A 342 -17.06 9.09 -10.47
CA LEU A 342 -18.13 8.28 -9.88
C LEU A 342 -17.62 7.54 -8.64
N THR A 343 -18.46 7.34 -7.63
CA THR A 343 -18.19 6.49 -6.48
C THR A 343 -19.14 5.29 -6.42
N ILE A 344 -18.82 4.30 -5.60
CA ILE A 344 -19.62 3.08 -5.41
C ILE A 344 -21.05 3.33 -4.92
N THR A 345 -21.33 4.50 -4.34
CA THR A 345 -22.68 4.90 -3.92
C THR A 345 -23.57 5.32 -5.11
N GLY A 346 -22.98 5.53 -6.29
CA GLY A 346 -23.62 6.12 -7.46
C GLY A 346 -23.59 7.66 -7.49
N LYS A 347 -23.02 8.30 -6.45
CA LYS A 347 -22.76 9.75 -6.42
C LYS A 347 -21.36 10.07 -6.92
N THR A 348 -21.15 11.30 -7.38
CA THR A 348 -19.80 11.80 -7.73
C THR A 348 -19.00 12.21 -6.49
N ILE A 349 -17.68 12.32 -6.62
CA ILE A 349 -16.81 12.85 -5.55
C ILE A 349 -17.27 14.24 -5.10
N GLY A 350 -17.63 15.13 -6.03
CA GLY A 350 -18.12 16.47 -5.69
C GLY A 350 -19.42 16.44 -4.87
N GLU A 351 -20.35 15.54 -5.21
CA GLU A 351 -21.59 15.36 -4.45
C GLU A 351 -21.34 14.79 -3.04
N GLN A 352 -20.36 13.89 -2.90
CA GLN A 352 -19.99 13.32 -1.60
C GLN A 352 -19.34 14.34 -0.67
N LEU A 353 -18.65 15.33 -1.24
CA LEU A 353 -17.92 16.36 -0.52
C LEU A 353 -18.70 17.67 -0.33
N ALA A 354 -19.96 17.73 -0.79
CA ALA A 354 -20.75 18.96 -0.82
C ALA A 354 -20.91 19.59 0.57
N ASP A 355 -21.14 18.77 1.59
CA ASP A 355 -21.38 19.20 2.98
C ASP A 355 -20.11 19.20 3.85
N ILE A 356 -18.95 18.88 3.26
CA ILE A 356 -17.67 18.88 3.99
C ILE A 356 -17.15 20.32 4.07
N PRO A 357 -16.67 20.79 5.24
CA PRO A 357 -16.04 22.10 5.37
C PRO A 357 -14.84 22.27 4.43
N SER A 358 -14.66 23.45 3.85
CA SER A 358 -13.51 23.78 2.99
C SER A 358 -12.20 24.00 3.76
N GLU A 359 -12.29 24.29 5.06
CA GLU A 359 -11.17 24.60 5.93
C GLU A 359 -11.14 23.66 7.13
N PRO A 360 -9.94 23.29 7.62
CA PRO A 360 -9.83 22.45 8.80
C PRO A 360 -10.25 23.21 10.08
N PRO A 361 -10.79 22.52 11.10
CA PRO A 361 -11.09 23.14 12.38
C PRO A 361 -9.85 23.77 13.02
N SER A 362 -10.00 24.94 13.65
CA SER A 362 -8.88 25.69 14.24
C SER A 362 -8.37 25.14 15.57
N ASN A 363 -9.01 24.10 16.13
CA ASN A 363 -8.71 23.49 17.43
C ASN A 363 -7.92 22.17 17.31
N GLN A 364 -7.29 21.93 16.16
CA GLN A 364 -6.45 20.76 15.89
C GLN A 364 -5.26 21.16 15.01
N ASP A 365 -4.18 20.38 15.08
CA ASP A 365 -2.94 20.62 14.32
C ASP A 365 -2.59 19.47 13.35
N VAL A 366 -3.50 18.52 13.15
CA VAL A 366 -3.29 17.30 12.35
C VAL A 366 -3.44 17.58 10.85
N ILE A 367 -4.52 18.24 10.44
CA ILE A 367 -4.76 18.71 9.07
C ILE A 367 -4.48 20.20 9.05
N ARG A 368 -3.39 20.61 8.41
CA ARG A 368 -2.95 22.00 8.40
C ARG A 368 -3.69 22.79 7.31
N PRO A 369 -3.97 24.09 7.52
CA PRO A 369 -4.56 24.95 6.50
C PRO A 369 -3.72 25.01 5.24
N TRP A 370 -4.36 25.31 4.10
CA TRP A 370 -3.71 25.34 2.78
C TRP A 370 -2.49 26.26 2.73
N ASP A 371 -2.61 27.46 3.30
CA ASP A 371 -1.55 28.48 3.31
C ASP A 371 -0.42 28.19 4.31
N ASN A 372 -0.55 27.13 5.11
CA ASN A 372 0.45 26.73 6.10
C ASN A 372 0.68 25.20 6.09
N PRO A 373 1.07 24.61 4.95
CA PRO A 373 1.22 23.18 4.82
C PRO A 373 2.44 22.66 5.60
N MET A 374 2.53 21.35 5.80
CA MET A 374 3.76 20.72 6.28
C MET A 374 4.91 20.92 5.29
N TYR A 375 4.62 20.72 4.00
CA TYR A 375 5.55 20.94 2.90
C TYR A 375 4.79 21.54 1.72
N ALA A 376 5.35 22.57 1.08
CA ALA A 376 4.73 23.24 -0.06
C ALA A 376 4.64 22.35 -1.32
N GLN A 377 5.42 21.28 -1.37
CA GLN A 377 5.39 20.27 -2.42
C GLN A 377 5.34 18.88 -1.80
N GLY A 378 4.76 17.93 -2.52
CA GLY A 378 4.71 16.53 -2.10
C GLY A 378 6.09 15.93 -1.85
N HIS A 379 6.15 14.88 -1.04
CA HIS A 379 7.43 14.27 -0.65
C HIS A 379 7.85 13.04 -1.46
N LEU A 380 7.01 12.58 -2.40
CA LEU A 380 7.29 11.43 -3.26
C LEU A 380 7.89 11.94 -4.57
N ALA A 381 9.21 11.97 -4.66
CA ALA A 381 9.90 12.41 -5.87
C ALA A 381 10.22 11.23 -6.78
N ILE A 382 9.99 11.39 -8.08
CA ILE A 382 10.41 10.40 -9.07
C ILE A 382 11.78 10.79 -9.59
N LEU A 383 12.79 9.94 -9.36
CA LEU A 383 14.16 10.17 -9.80
C LEU A 383 14.47 9.32 -11.04
N LYS A 384 15.22 9.89 -11.98
CA LYS A 384 15.77 9.20 -13.15
C LYS A 384 17.26 9.49 -13.31
N GLY A 385 17.95 8.72 -14.12
CA GLY A 385 19.37 8.91 -14.43
C GLY A 385 19.98 7.59 -14.88
N ASN A 386 21.31 7.53 -15.00
CA ASN A 386 21.95 6.30 -15.48
C ASN A 386 21.75 5.11 -14.52
N LEU A 387 21.48 5.36 -13.24
CA LEU A 387 21.17 4.31 -12.24
C LEU A 387 19.74 3.80 -12.32
N ALA A 388 18.79 4.64 -12.73
CA ALA A 388 17.37 4.35 -12.75
C ALA A 388 16.75 4.82 -14.08
N THR A 389 17.06 4.12 -15.17
CA THR A 389 16.61 4.52 -16.52
C THR A 389 15.09 4.35 -16.69
N GLU A 390 14.45 3.47 -15.93
CA GLU A 390 12.99 3.31 -15.89
C GLU A 390 12.34 4.12 -14.75
N GLY A 391 13.16 4.75 -13.89
CA GLY A 391 12.72 5.52 -12.73
C GLY A 391 12.97 4.83 -11.39
N ALA A 392 12.92 5.64 -10.34
CA ALA A 392 13.00 5.25 -8.95
C ALA A 392 12.10 6.16 -8.11
N VAL A 393 11.69 5.71 -6.93
CA VAL A 393 10.83 6.48 -6.03
C VAL A 393 11.62 6.88 -4.80
N ALA A 394 11.77 8.19 -4.60
CA ALA A 394 12.41 8.76 -3.43
C ALA A 394 11.37 9.33 -2.47
N LYS A 395 11.57 9.07 -1.18
CA LYS A 395 10.86 9.79 -0.12
C LYS A 395 11.83 10.83 0.43
N ILE A 396 11.48 12.12 0.30
CA ILE A 396 12.36 13.24 0.71
C ILE A 396 11.84 13.97 1.95
N THR A 397 10.90 13.36 2.67
CA THR A 397 10.32 13.95 3.87
C THR A 397 11.36 14.11 4.98
N GLY A 398 11.35 15.24 5.68
CA GLY A 398 12.28 15.53 6.77
C GLY A 398 13.71 15.90 6.32
N VAL A 399 13.99 15.95 5.01
CA VAL A 399 15.31 16.30 4.49
C VAL A 399 15.39 17.80 4.20
N LYS A 400 16.31 18.51 4.88
CA LYS A 400 16.51 19.96 4.69
C LYS A 400 17.11 20.32 3.33
N ASN A 401 18.10 19.54 2.90
CA ASN A 401 18.74 19.68 1.60
C ASN A 401 18.62 18.33 0.86
N PRO A 402 17.65 18.17 -0.06
CA PRO A 402 17.38 16.90 -0.70
C PRO A 402 18.37 16.61 -1.85
N GLU A 403 19.65 16.78 -1.56
CA GLU A 403 20.79 16.50 -2.44
C GLU A 403 21.94 15.93 -1.61
N ILE A 404 22.51 14.81 -2.07
CA ILE A 404 23.71 14.22 -1.49
C ILE A 404 24.56 13.56 -2.58
N THR A 405 25.87 13.77 -2.50
CA THR A 405 26.87 13.07 -3.32
C THR A 405 27.90 12.43 -2.41
N GLY A 406 28.16 11.14 -2.61
CA GLY A 406 29.01 10.38 -1.69
C GLY A 406 29.51 9.05 -2.25
N PRO A 407 30.49 8.42 -1.59
CA PRO A 407 31.01 7.11 -1.98
C PRO A 407 30.00 6.01 -1.68
N ALA A 408 29.91 5.03 -2.59
CA ALA A 408 29.03 3.88 -2.46
C ALA A 408 29.53 2.88 -1.40
N ARG A 409 28.63 2.44 -0.52
CA ARG A 409 28.78 1.28 0.37
C ARG A 409 27.85 0.18 -0.13
N VAL A 410 28.40 -0.89 -0.73
CA VAL A 410 27.60 -1.85 -1.50
C VAL A 410 27.30 -3.13 -0.71
N PHE A 411 26.03 -3.51 -0.69
CA PHE A 411 25.51 -4.70 -0.01
C PHE A 411 24.63 -5.52 -0.94
N GLU A 412 24.81 -6.85 -0.91
CA GLU A 412 24.06 -7.82 -1.73
C GLU A 412 22.83 -8.40 -1.02
N SER A 413 22.59 -7.97 0.22
CA SER A 413 21.40 -8.30 0.99
C SER A 413 21.12 -7.28 2.10
N GLU A 414 19.85 -7.21 2.54
CA GLU A 414 19.41 -6.42 3.70
C GLU A 414 20.21 -6.76 4.97
N GLU A 415 20.45 -8.05 5.22
CA GLU A 415 21.10 -8.54 6.43
C GLU A 415 22.55 -8.04 6.54
N ALA A 416 23.31 -8.09 5.45
CA ALA A 416 24.68 -7.60 5.41
C ALA A 416 24.74 -6.06 5.61
N CYS A 417 23.77 -5.33 5.06
CA CYS A 417 23.63 -3.90 5.28
C CYS A 417 23.34 -3.59 6.76
N LEU A 418 22.39 -4.28 7.37
CA LEU A 418 22.02 -4.08 8.77
C LEU A 418 23.20 -4.39 9.71
N GLU A 419 23.92 -5.48 9.47
CA GLU A 419 25.12 -5.83 10.25
C GLU A 419 26.17 -4.72 10.18
N ALA A 420 26.43 -4.16 9.00
CA ALA A 420 27.40 -3.07 8.84
C ALA A 420 26.97 -1.78 9.57
N ILE A 421 25.68 -1.46 9.55
CA ILE A 421 25.12 -0.30 10.27
C ILE A 421 25.29 -0.47 11.78
N LEU A 422 24.87 -1.62 12.32
CA LEU A 422 24.96 -1.92 13.75
C LEU A 422 26.41 -2.01 14.24
N ALA A 423 27.34 -2.42 13.38
CA ALA A 423 28.77 -2.44 13.65
C ALA A 423 29.46 -1.07 13.52
N GLY A 424 28.71 0.00 13.21
CA GLY A 424 29.27 1.36 13.08
C GLY A 424 30.19 1.55 11.88
N LYS A 425 30.02 0.75 10.81
CA LYS A 425 30.86 0.82 9.59
C LYS A 425 30.40 1.87 8.58
N ILE A 426 29.22 2.47 8.78
CA ILE A 426 28.66 3.52 7.93
C ILE A 426 29.05 4.89 8.49
N GLN A 427 29.48 5.79 7.61
CA GLN A 427 29.90 7.15 7.94
C GLN A 427 28.96 8.19 7.32
N ALA A 428 28.96 9.39 7.90
CA ALA A 428 28.26 10.53 7.30
C ALA A 428 28.84 10.84 5.92
N GLY A 429 27.97 11.04 4.93
CA GLY A 429 28.32 11.22 3.52
C GLY A 429 28.25 9.94 2.69
N ASP A 430 28.16 8.75 3.29
CA ASP A 430 28.05 7.49 2.54
C ASP A 430 26.74 7.38 1.76
N ILE A 431 26.80 6.73 0.60
CA ILE A 431 25.63 6.27 -0.15
C ILE A 431 25.54 4.75 -0.01
N ILE A 432 24.63 4.29 0.84
CA ILE A 432 24.38 2.87 1.08
C ILE A 432 23.58 2.32 -0.11
N VAL A 433 24.08 1.24 -0.70
CA VAL A 433 23.46 0.55 -1.84
C VAL A 433 23.10 -0.86 -1.41
N VAL A 434 21.81 -1.19 -1.38
CA VAL A 434 21.33 -2.56 -1.14
C VAL A 434 20.70 -3.08 -2.42
N ARG A 435 21.30 -4.09 -3.05
CA ARG A 435 20.85 -4.58 -4.36
C ARG A 435 20.54 -6.08 -4.35
N TYR A 436 19.93 -6.55 -5.44
CA TYR A 436 19.34 -7.89 -5.54
C TYR A 436 18.20 -8.09 -4.53
N GLU A 437 17.49 -7.01 -4.22
CA GLU A 437 16.29 -7.02 -3.39
C GLU A 437 15.03 -6.63 -4.18
N GLY A 438 15.16 -6.45 -5.50
CA GLY A 438 14.06 -6.16 -6.42
C GLY A 438 13.08 -7.31 -6.66
N PRO A 439 12.10 -7.14 -7.59
CA PRO A 439 11.08 -8.13 -7.86
C PRO A 439 11.62 -9.54 -8.16
N LYS A 440 12.64 -9.66 -9.01
CA LYS A 440 13.26 -10.95 -9.37
C LYS A 440 14.46 -11.28 -8.46
N GLY A 441 15.22 -10.27 -8.03
CA GLY A 441 16.45 -10.45 -7.25
C GLY A 441 16.21 -10.95 -5.83
N GLY A 442 15.21 -10.39 -5.14
CA GLY A 442 14.85 -10.78 -3.79
C GLY A 442 14.65 -12.30 -3.67
N PRO A 443 13.74 -12.89 -4.48
CA PRO A 443 12.59 -12.30 -5.19
C PRO A 443 11.52 -11.73 -4.25
N GLY A 444 10.54 -11.01 -4.79
CA GLY A 444 9.41 -10.48 -4.01
C GLY A 444 9.59 -9.05 -3.51
N MET A 445 10.61 -8.33 -4.01
CA MET A 445 10.81 -6.91 -3.78
C MET A 445 10.69 -6.52 -2.29
N ARG A 446 11.65 -6.94 -1.45
CA ARG A 446 11.51 -6.82 0.02
C ARG A 446 11.30 -5.37 0.48
N GLU A 447 10.50 -5.22 1.53
CA GLU A 447 10.34 -3.94 2.23
C GLU A 447 11.30 -3.86 3.41
N MET A 448 12.30 -3.00 3.29
CA MET A 448 13.33 -2.83 4.32
C MET A 448 12.94 -1.69 5.26
N LEU A 449 12.75 -2.02 6.54
CA LEU A 449 12.58 -1.04 7.61
C LEU A 449 13.79 -1.05 8.55
N ALA A 450 14.29 -2.25 8.90
CA ALA A 450 15.33 -2.41 9.90
C ALA A 450 16.62 -1.61 9.61
N PRO A 451 17.20 -1.62 8.38
CA PRO A 451 18.37 -0.79 8.08
C PRO A 451 18.09 0.70 8.27
N THR A 452 16.91 1.17 7.84
CA THR A 452 16.56 2.59 7.92
C THR A 452 16.34 3.04 9.37
N SER A 453 15.61 2.26 10.17
CA SER A 453 15.43 2.53 11.60
C SER A 453 16.75 2.47 12.38
N ALA A 454 17.67 1.57 12.02
CA ALA A 454 19.00 1.50 12.62
C ALA A 454 19.84 2.75 12.32
N ILE A 455 19.82 3.26 11.09
CA ILE A 455 20.47 4.52 10.68
C ILE A 455 19.90 5.71 11.46
N ILE A 456 18.58 5.80 11.60
CA ILE A 456 17.91 6.82 12.42
C ILE A 456 18.35 6.72 13.87
N GLY A 457 18.29 5.51 14.47
CA GLY A 457 18.70 5.26 15.84
C GLY A 457 20.18 5.64 16.11
N ALA A 458 21.05 5.42 15.13
CA ALA A 458 22.46 5.82 15.14
C ALA A 458 22.68 7.35 14.99
N GLY A 459 21.67 8.12 14.60
CA GLY A 459 21.78 9.58 14.39
C GLY A 459 22.40 9.98 13.05
N LEU A 460 22.23 9.13 12.03
CA LEU A 460 22.74 9.33 10.66
C LEU A 460 21.63 9.65 9.64
N GLY A 461 20.37 9.80 10.08
CA GLY A 461 19.19 9.87 9.20
C GLY A 461 19.19 10.92 8.09
N ASP A 462 19.80 12.07 8.32
CA ASP A 462 19.93 13.18 7.37
C ASP A 462 21.35 13.31 6.78
N LYS A 463 22.23 12.33 7.06
CA LYS A 463 23.66 12.39 6.71
C LYS A 463 24.10 11.34 5.70
N VAL A 464 23.22 10.41 5.33
CA VAL A 464 23.52 9.34 4.36
C VAL A 464 22.42 9.24 3.32
N GLY A 465 22.76 8.76 2.14
CA GLY A 465 21.80 8.34 1.13
C GLY A 465 21.63 6.84 1.16
N LEU A 466 20.42 6.33 0.91
CA LEU A 466 20.17 4.88 0.88
C LEU A 466 19.37 4.52 -0.37
N ILE A 467 19.93 3.66 -1.23
CA ILE A 467 19.35 3.28 -2.52
C ILE A 467 19.15 1.76 -2.61
N THR A 468 18.07 1.34 -3.27
CA THR A 468 17.80 -0.09 -3.49
C THR A 468 16.91 -0.33 -4.72
N ASP A 469 17.07 -1.51 -5.33
CA ASP A 469 16.10 -2.06 -6.28
C ASP A 469 14.88 -2.71 -5.59
N GLY A 470 14.94 -2.93 -4.26
CA GLY A 470 13.81 -3.30 -3.40
C GLY A 470 12.92 -2.12 -3.00
N ARG A 471 12.35 -2.18 -1.80
CA ARG A 471 11.45 -1.13 -1.25
C ARG A 471 11.93 -0.69 0.13
N PHE A 472 11.65 0.56 0.48
CA PHE A 472 11.69 1.02 1.86
C PHE A 472 10.31 1.06 2.46
N SER A 473 10.24 0.87 3.77
CA SER A 473 8.95 0.89 4.42
C SER A 473 8.31 2.26 4.41
N GLY A 474 6.98 2.27 4.41
CA GLY A 474 6.21 3.50 4.59
C GLY A 474 6.61 4.25 5.88
N GLY A 475 7.18 3.56 6.87
CA GLY A 475 7.70 4.09 8.13
C GLY A 475 9.07 4.79 8.07
N THR A 476 9.74 4.76 6.92
CA THR A 476 11.04 5.40 6.73
C THR A 476 10.91 6.91 6.49
N TYR A 477 11.92 7.68 6.92
CA TYR A 477 12.16 9.10 6.62
C TYR A 477 13.68 9.34 6.46
N GLY A 478 14.07 10.43 5.78
CA GLY A 478 15.46 10.66 5.33
C GLY A 478 15.61 10.58 3.80
N MET A 479 16.84 10.58 3.28
CA MET A 479 17.09 10.48 1.83
C MET A 479 17.13 9.00 1.39
N VAL A 480 15.96 8.45 1.10
CA VAL A 480 15.81 7.04 0.73
C VAL A 480 15.19 6.88 -0.66
N VAL A 481 15.80 6.04 -1.50
CA VAL A 481 15.43 5.82 -2.90
C VAL A 481 15.20 4.34 -3.14
N GLY A 482 13.93 3.94 -3.24
CA GLY A 482 13.54 2.58 -3.56
C GLY A 482 13.16 2.43 -5.03
N HIS A 483 12.81 1.20 -5.41
CA HIS A 483 12.24 0.88 -6.72
C HIS A 483 13.19 1.21 -7.88
N VAL A 484 14.50 1.25 -7.65
CA VAL A 484 15.48 1.53 -8.71
C VAL A 484 15.31 0.51 -9.84
N ALA A 485 14.86 1.01 -10.99
CA ALA A 485 14.52 0.20 -12.15
C ALA A 485 15.38 0.60 -13.38
N PRO A 486 15.94 -0.36 -14.13
CA PRO A 486 15.84 -1.82 -13.94
C PRO A 486 16.58 -2.33 -12.68
N GLU A 487 16.08 -3.41 -12.09
CA GLU A 487 16.68 -4.02 -10.89
C GLU A 487 18.03 -4.72 -11.18
N ALA A 488 18.80 -5.04 -10.13
CA ALA A 488 20.11 -5.66 -10.29
C ALA A 488 20.05 -7.04 -10.95
N ALA A 489 19.02 -7.83 -10.65
CA ALA A 489 18.89 -9.20 -11.13
C ALA A 489 18.67 -9.32 -12.65
N VAL A 490 18.32 -8.22 -13.31
CA VAL A 490 18.17 -8.14 -14.78
C VAL A 490 19.28 -7.29 -15.43
N GLY A 491 20.34 -6.98 -14.69
CA GLY A 491 21.49 -6.23 -15.19
C GLY A 491 21.26 -4.72 -15.24
N GLY A 492 20.36 -4.18 -14.42
CA GLY A 492 20.24 -2.74 -14.21
C GLY A 492 21.55 -2.12 -13.73
N ALA A 493 21.74 -0.81 -13.94
CA ALA A 493 23.00 -0.14 -13.60
C ALA A 493 23.38 -0.25 -12.10
N ILE A 494 22.40 -0.43 -11.21
CA ILE A 494 22.62 -0.73 -9.80
C ILE A 494 23.43 -2.02 -9.56
N ALA A 495 23.35 -3.02 -10.45
CA ALA A 495 24.19 -4.23 -10.41
C ALA A 495 25.68 -3.96 -10.72
N LEU A 496 26.00 -2.80 -11.28
CA LEU A 496 27.32 -2.46 -11.80
C LEU A 496 28.11 -1.55 -10.85
N ILE A 497 27.47 -1.06 -9.79
CA ILE A 497 28.12 -0.26 -8.75
C ILE A 497 29.19 -1.10 -8.06
N LYS A 498 30.36 -0.49 -7.82
CA LYS A 498 31.46 -1.00 -7.02
C LYS A 498 31.62 -0.14 -5.76
N GLU A 499 32.18 -0.74 -4.72
CA GLU A 499 32.53 -0.04 -3.48
C GLU A 499 33.37 1.21 -3.76
N GLY A 500 32.97 2.34 -3.20
CA GLY A 500 33.66 3.63 -3.34
C GLY A 500 33.33 4.43 -4.61
N ASP A 501 32.53 3.91 -5.56
CA ASP A 501 32.05 4.73 -6.67
C ASP A 501 31.24 5.93 -6.14
N MET A 502 31.39 7.09 -6.77
CA MET A 502 30.62 8.27 -6.38
C MET A 502 29.20 8.19 -6.95
N ILE A 503 28.19 8.43 -6.10
CA ILE A 503 26.78 8.46 -6.48
C ILE A 503 26.19 9.80 -6.07
N THR A 504 25.35 10.38 -6.94
CA THR A 504 24.58 11.59 -6.68
C THR A 504 23.09 11.25 -6.63
N ILE A 505 22.43 11.66 -5.54
CA ILE A 505 20.98 11.69 -5.38
C ILE A 505 20.57 13.16 -5.29
N ASP A 506 19.83 13.66 -6.27
CA ASP A 506 19.40 15.05 -6.33
C ASP A 506 17.90 15.13 -6.66
N ALA A 507 17.09 15.47 -5.65
CA ALA A 507 15.65 15.59 -5.83
C ALA A 507 15.23 16.91 -6.51
N HIS A 508 16.08 17.94 -6.53
CA HIS A 508 15.81 19.18 -7.24
C HIS A 508 15.89 18.96 -8.75
N GLN A 509 16.92 18.24 -9.20
CA GLN A 509 17.10 17.87 -10.61
C GLN A 509 16.35 16.59 -11.00
N ARG A 510 15.78 15.87 -10.02
CA ARG A 510 15.17 14.55 -10.20
C ARG A 510 16.17 13.53 -10.76
N LEU A 511 17.40 13.59 -10.27
CA LEU A 511 18.55 12.85 -10.76
C LEU A 511 19.00 11.76 -9.77
N LEU A 512 19.22 10.55 -10.30
CA LEU A 512 19.92 9.47 -9.65
C LEU A 512 21.07 8.99 -10.54
N GLN A 513 22.30 9.33 -10.17
CA GLN A 513 23.47 9.23 -11.05
C GLN A 513 24.61 8.47 -10.40
N LEU A 514 25.19 7.52 -11.14
CA LEU A 514 26.50 6.93 -10.89
C LEU A 514 27.55 7.74 -11.64
N ASN A 515 28.51 8.30 -10.92
CA ASN A 515 29.50 9.24 -11.45
C ASN A 515 30.73 8.50 -12.00
N ILE A 516 30.51 7.69 -13.04
CA ILE A 516 31.54 7.03 -13.85
C ILE A 516 31.31 7.35 -15.33
N SER A 517 32.32 7.12 -16.18
CA SER A 517 32.15 7.32 -17.62
C SER A 517 31.25 6.25 -18.24
N ASP A 518 30.61 6.57 -19.36
CA ASP A 518 29.76 5.64 -20.10
C ASP A 518 30.56 4.42 -20.60
N GLU A 519 31.85 4.60 -20.93
CA GLU A 519 32.74 3.50 -21.33
C GLU A 519 32.95 2.51 -20.19
N GLU A 520 33.25 2.97 -18.97
CA GLU A 520 33.42 2.09 -17.81
C GLU A 520 32.09 1.40 -17.48
N LEU A 521 30.97 2.11 -17.52
CA LEU A 521 29.65 1.53 -17.26
C LEU A 521 29.32 0.43 -18.27
N GLN A 522 29.62 0.65 -19.55
CA GLN A 522 29.40 -0.34 -20.61
C GLN A 522 30.33 -1.54 -20.49
N GLN A 523 31.60 -1.34 -20.12
CA GLN A 523 32.54 -2.45 -19.84
C GLN A 523 32.03 -3.33 -18.68
N ARG A 524 31.59 -2.70 -17.58
CA ARG A 524 30.98 -3.43 -16.45
C ARG A 524 29.73 -4.20 -16.87
N ARG A 525 28.88 -3.59 -17.72
CA ARG A 525 27.67 -4.21 -18.25
C ARG A 525 27.98 -5.45 -19.10
N GLN A 526 29.01 -5.42 -19.93
CA GLN A 526 29.45 -6.57 -20.74
C GLN A 526 30.02 -7.71 -19.88
N ALA A 527 30.64 -7.38 -18.74
CA ALA A 527 31.19 -8.36 -17.81
C ALA A 527 30.14 -8.95 -16.85
N TRP A 528 28.94 -8.36 -16.76
CA TRP A 528 27.91 -8.80 -15.83
C TRP A 528 27.28 -10.13 -16.25
N GLN A 529 27.05 -10.99 -15.27
CA GLN A 529 26.39 -12.29 -15.42
C GLN A 529 25.18 -12.32 -14.48
N PRO A 530 24.02 -12.82 -14.93
CA PRO A 530 22.85 -12.95 -14.06
C PRO A 530 23.15 -13.91 -12.90
N PRO A 531 22.77 -13.55 -11.65
CA PRO A 531 22.97 -14.43 -10.51
C PRO A 531 22.11 -15.70 -10.63
N THR A 532 22.59 -16.80 -10.07
CA THR A 532 21.81 -18.04 -9.97
C THR A 532 20.53 -17.78 -9.17
N PRO A 533 19.34 -18.20 -9.65
CA PRO A 533 18.09 -18.03 -8.91
C PRO A 533 18.16 -18.65 -7.52
N ARG A 534 17.90 -17.85 -6.49
CA ARG A 534 17.84 -18.32 -5.08
C ARG A 534 16.71 -19.33 -4.85
N TYR A 535 15.63 -19.23 -5.63
CA TYR A 535 14.44 -20.07 -5.55
C TYR A 535 14.13 -20.71 -6.90
N THR A 536 14.11 -22.04 -6.96
CA THR A 536 13.89 -22.81 -8.20
C THR A 536 12.53 -23.51 -8.26
N ARG A 537 11.73 -23.44 -7.18
CA ARG A 537 10.38 -24.01 -7.09
C ARG A 537 9.50 -23.18 -6.15
N GLY A 538 8.19 -23.42 -6.20
CA GLY A 538 7.22 -22.76 -5.30
C GLY A 538 6.81 -21.36 -5.76
N VAL A 539 6.13 -20.62 -4.89
CA VAL A 539 5.50 -19.34 -5.24
C VAL A 539 6.51 -18.26 -5.64
N LEU A 540 7.66 -18.17 -4.95
CA LEU A 540 8.69 -17.18 -5.28
C LEU A 540 9.35 -17.45 -6.63
N ALA A 541 9.55 -18.72 -7.00
CA ALA A 541 10.08 -19.08 -8.31
C ALA A 541 9.08 -18.75 -9.45
N LYS A 542 7.77 -18.98 -9.22
CA LYS A 542 6.72 -18.56 -10.16
C LYS A 542 6.68 -17.04 -10.30
N TYR A 543 6.73 -16.31 -9.18
CA TYR A 543 6.74 -14.86 -9.16
C TYR A 543 7.93 -14.29 -9.92
N ALA A 544 9.16 -14.72 -9.61
CA ALA A 544 10.38 -14.23 -10.27
C ALA A 544 10.36 -14.47 -11.80
N LYS A 545 9.66 -15.52 -12.25
CA LYS A 545 9.52 -15.83 -13.68
C LYS A 545 8.54 -14.89 -14.40
N LEU A 546 7.46 -14.47 -13.73
CA LEU A 546 6.34 -13.75 -14.34
C LEU A 546 6.38 -12.23 -14.09
N VAL A 547 6.99 -11.81 -12.99
CA VAL A 547 6.91 -10.43 -12.54
C VAL A 547 7.59 -9.44 -13.50
N SER A 548 6.90 -8.32 -13.75
CA SER A 548 7.39 -7.17 -14.49
C SER A 548 8.26 -6.23 -13.62
N SER A 549 8.75 -5.15 -14.22
CA SER A 549 9.53 -4.13 -13.51
C SER A 549 8.69 -3.41 -12.44
N SER A 550 9.35 -2.90 -11.39
CA SER A 550 8.71 -2.05 -10.38
C SER A 550 8.16 -0.75 -10.96
N SER A 551 8.75 -0.24 -12.05
CA SER A 551 8.27 0.91 -12.81
C SER A 551 6.90 0.68 -13.47
N LEU A 552 6.51 -0.59 -13.63
CA LEU A 552 5.23 -1.05 -14.18
C LEU A 552 4.31 -1.64 -13.11
N GLY A 553 4.58 -1.39 -11.83
CA GLY A 553 3.78 -1.90 -10.71
C GLY A 553 4.13 -3.34 -10.27
N ALA A 554 5.20 -3.94 -10.82
CA ALA A 554 5.59 -5.32 -10.57
C ALA A 554 4.43 -6.31 -10.71
N VAL A 555 3.60 -6.14 -11.75
CA VAL A 555 2.49 -7.03 -12.07
C VAL A 555 2.99 -8.38 -12.58
N THR A 556 2.20 -9.45 -12.41
CA THR A 556 2.54 -10.84 -12.79
C THR A 556 1.78 -11.35 -14.01
N ASP A 557 0.90 -10.54 -14.58
CA ASP A 557 0.04 -10.78 -15.72
C ASP A 557 0.34 -9.84 -16.92
N ALA A 558 1.47 -9.12 -16.88
CA ALA A 558 1.87 -8.27 -17.99
C ALA A 558 2.02 -9.05 -19.31
N GLY A 559 1.43 -8.52 -20.38
CA GLY A 559 1.52 -9.08 -21.72
C GLY A 559 0.60 -10.29 -21.96
N LEU A 560 -0.43 -10.48 -21.12
CA LEU A 560 -1.48 -11.48 -21.30
C LEU A 560 -2.75 -10.92 -21.97
N ASP A 561 -2.80 -9.62 -22.23
CA ASP A 561 -3.94 -8.88 -22.82
C ASP A 561 -4.14 -9.13 -24.32
#